data_AF-A0A1J1JI18-F1
#
_entry.id   AF-A0A1J1JI18-F1
#
_cell.length_a   1.000
_cell.length_b   1.000
_cell.length_c   1.000
_cell.angle_alpha   90.00
_cell.angle_beta   90.00
_cell.angle_gamma   90.00
#
_symmetry.space_group_name_H-M   'P 1'
#
loop_
_entity.id
_entity.type
_entity.pdbx_description
1 polymer ?
#
loop_
_entity_poly.entity_id
_entity_poly.type
_entity_poly.pdbx_seq_one_letter_code
_entity_poly.pdbx_strand_id
1 'polypeptide(L)'
;MTEQNPITGLCHNAKHTDEEKTLVGNLSAAFNSSTLPLPLKLQNFARHVRRQDIARLIAKYEIFKLSLPVNGSIVECGVFAGGGVMTWLHFSSIFEPYNHTRKIIGFDMTLFLDFLS
;
A
#
# COMPACT_ATOMS: atom_id res chain seq x y z
N MET A 1 -1.25 -14.34 -30.77
CA MET A 1 -0.69 -14.37 -29.40
C MET A 1 -1.18 -13.13 -28.69
N THR A 2 -2.26 -13.24 -27.93
CA THR A 2 -2.81 -12.14 -27.13
C THR A 2 -1.91 -11.92 -25.92
N GLU A 3 -1.25 -10.77 -25.86
CA GLU A 3 -0.55 -10.32 -24.64
C GLU A 3 -1.57 -10.27 -23.50
N GLN A 4 -1.43 -11.19 -22.54
CA GLN A 4 -2.14 -11.08 -21.27
C GLN A 4 -1.56 -9.87 -20.54
N ASN A 5 -2.32 -8.78 -20.50
CA ASN A 5 -1.94 -7.60 -19.74
C ASN A 5 -1.80 -8.00 -18.25
N PRO A 6 -0.62 -7.87 -17.63
CA PRO A 6 -0.36 -8.34 -16.26
C PRO A 6 -1.26 -7.66 -15.21
N ILE A 7 -1.97 -6.59 -15.59
CA ILE A 7 -2.88 -5.82 -14.74
C ILE A 7 -4.23 -6.55 -14.52
N THR A 8 -4.60 -7.50 -15.39
CA THR A 8 -5.92 -8.16 -15.39
C THR A 8 -6.23 -8.93 -14.09
N GLY A 9 -5.21 -9.27 -13.30
CA GLY A 9 -5.35 -9.94 -11.99
C GLY A 9 -5.46 -9.02 -10.77
N LEU A 10 -5.28 -7.70 -10.91
CA LEU A 10 -5.34 -6.74 -9.80
C LEU A 10 -6.74 -6.19 -9.54
N CYS A 11 -7.68 -6.42 -10.45
CA CYS A 11 -9.04 -5.89 -10.41
C CYS A 11 -10.07 -7.01 -10.27
N HIS A 12 -10.94 -6.92 -9.25
CA HIS A 12 -12.06 -7.85 -9.12
C HIS A 12 -13.14 -7.47 -10.14
N ASN A 13 -13.42 -8.35 -11.11
CA ASN A 13 -14.29 -8.08 -12.26
C ASN A 13 -15.69 -7.54 -11.94
N ALA A 14 -16.18 -7.75 -10.71
CA ALA A 14 -17.54 -7.46 -10.31
C ALA A 14 -17.80 -6.02 -9.80
N LYS A 15 -16.76 -5.20 -9.57
CA LYS A 15 -16.92 -3.93 -8.82
C LYS A 15 -16.34 -2.67 -9.46
N HIS A 16 -15.79 -2.76 -10.67
CA HIS A 16 -15.10 -1.65 -11.33
C HIS A 16 -15.82 -1.22 -12.61
N THR A 17 -16.02 0.08 -12.77
CA THR A 17 -16.48 0.66 -14.04
C THR A 17 -15.41 0.43 -15.12
N ASP A 18 -15.81 0.41 -16.40
CA ASP A 18 -14.88 0.11 -17.49
C ASP A 18 -13.75 1.14 -17.58
N GLU A 19 -14.01 2.40 -17.20
CA GLU A 19 -13.01 3.45 -17.06
C GLU A 19 -11.93 3.08 -16.01
N GLU A 20 -12.33 2.54 -14.86
CA GLU A 20 -11.40 2.17 -13.77
C GLU A 20 -10.44 1.05 -14.16
N LYS A 21 -10.84 0.15 -15.06
CA LYS A 21 -9.98 -0.92 -15.57
C LYS A 21 -8.79 -0.36 -16.35
N THR A 22 -9.01 0.74 -17.07
CA THR A 22 -7.96 1.40 -17.88
C THR A 22 -7.06 2.32 -17.05
N LEU A 23 -7.56 2.86 -15.93
CA LEU A 23 -6.84 3.83 -15.10
C LEU A 23 -5.48 3.31 -14.60
N VAL A 24 -5.41 2.05 -14.15
CA VAL A 24 -4.14 1.48 -13.65
C VAL A 24 -3.09 1.43 -14.77
N GLY A 25 -3.50 1.04 -15.98
CA GLY A 25 -2.64 1.04 -17.16
C GLY A 25 -2.15 2.44 -17.51
N ASN A 26 -3.05 3.44 -17.49
CA ASN A 26 -2.72 4.82 -17.80
C ASN A 26 -1.75 5.42 -16.77
N LEU A 27 -1.94 5.15 -15.48
CA LEU A 27 -1.04 5.60 -14.40
C LEU A 27 0.34 4.96 -14.52
N SER A 28 0.39 3.66 -14.84
CA SER A 28 1.64 2.93 -15.10
C SER A 28 2.39 3.53 -16.29
N ALA A 29 1.68 3.77 -17.40
CA ALA A 29 2.25 4.42 -18.58
C ALA A 29 2.77 5.83 -18.24
N ALA A 30 2.03 6.64 -17.48
CA ALA A 30 2.44 7.97 -17.05
C ALA A 30 3.63 7.98 -16.07
N PHE A 31 3.78 6.93 -15.26
CA PHE A 31 4.95 6.73 -14.41
C PHE A 31 6.18 6.40 -15.26
N ASN A 32 6.05 5.46 -16.20
CA ASN A 32 7.14 5.00 -17.05
C ASN A 32 7.60 6.08 -18.05
N SER A 33 6.66 6.80 -18.68
CA SER A 33 6.95 7.85 -19.67
C SER A 33 7.45 9.16 -19.08
N SER A 34 7.35 9.35 -17.76
CA SER A 34 7.83 10.56 -17.11
C SER A 34 9.35 10.72 -17.27
N THR A 35 9.78 11.92 -17.65
CA THR A 35 11.20 12.30 -17.80
C THR A 35 11.90 12.55 -16.45
N LEU A 36 11.16 12.56 -15.34
CA LEU A 36 11.72 12.78 -14.01
C LEU A 36 12.66 11.63 -13.61
N PRO A 37 13.76 11.90 -12.88
CA PRO A 37 14.55 10.86 -12.22
C PRO A 37 13.68 9.99 -11.30
N LEU A 38 14.01 8.70 -11.19
CA LEU A 38 13.26 7.74 -10.37
C LEU A 38 13.03 8.22 -8.92
N PRO A 39 14.02 8.79 -8.20
CA PRO A 39 13.79 9.30 -6.84
C PRO A 39 12.68 10.36 -6.78
N LEU A 40 12.62 11.28 -7.76
CA LEU A 40 11.57 12.29 -7.83
C LEU A 40 10.22 11.68 -8.21
N LYS A 41 10.19 10.64 -9.04
CA LYS A 41 8.94 9.90 -9.32
C LYS A 41 8.38 9.25 -8.05
N LEU A 42 9.25 8.65 -7.23
CA LEU A 42 8.88 8.00 -5.97
C LEU A 42 8.46 9.01 -4.90
N GLN A 43 9.17 10.13 -4.76
CA GLN A 43 8.77 11.20 -3.83
C GLN A 43 7.39 11.78 -4.19
N ASN A 44 7.07 11.82 -5.48
CA ASN A 44 5.76 12.24 -5.99
C ASN A 44 4.80 11.05 -6.22
N PHE A 45 4.84 10.03 -5.35
CA PHE A 45 4.02 8.82 -5.50
C PHE A 45 2.52 9.13 -5.64
N ALA A 46 2.02 10.17 -4.94
CA ALA A 46 0.62 10.58 -4.96
C ALA A 46 0.07 10.85 -6.38
N ARG A 47 0.94 11.23 -7.32
CA ARG A 47 0.58 11.46 -8.74
C ARG A 47 0.25 10.17 -9.50
N HIS A 48 0.79 9.04 -9.03
CA HIS A 48 0.80 7.77 -9.76
C HIS A 48 -0.07 6.69 -9.11
N VAL A 49 -0.80 7.05 -8.07
CA VAL A 49 -1.68 6.15 -7.32
C VAL A 49 -3.13 6.56 -7.53
N ARG A 50 -4.04 5.59 -7.42
CA ARG A 50 -5.46 5.84 -7.58
C ARG A 50 -6.05 6.44 -6.32
N ARG A 51 -7.19 7.11 -6.47
CA ARG A 51 -8.00 7.64 -5.35
C ARG A 51 -8.35 6.56 -4.33
N GLN A 52 -8.69 5.35 -4.76
CA GLN A 52 -9.06 4.24 -3.89
C GLN A 52 -7.90 3.77 -3.00
N ASP A 53 -6.67 3.80 -3.54
CA ASP A 53 -5.48 3.39 -2.79
C ASP A 53 -5.09 4.46 -1.77
N ILE A 54 -5.21 5.74 -2.12
CA ILE A 54 -5.09 6.87 -1.17
C ILE A 54 -6.17 6.80 -0.08
N ALA A 55 -7.42 6.51 -0.44
CA ALA A 55 -8.50 6.37 0.54
C ALA A 55 -8.21 5.24 1.54
N ARG A 56 -7.64 4.11 1.08
CA ARG A 56 -7.20 3.01 1.95
C ARG A 56 -6.06 3.43 2.88
N LEU A 57 -5.09 4.19 2.38
CA LEU A 57 -4.00 4.76 3.19
C LEU A 57 -4.54 5.66 4.31
N ILE A 58 -5.48 6.56 3.98
CA ILE A 58 -6.12 7.48 4.93
C ILE A 58 -6.98 6.72 5.94
N ALA A 59 -7.71 5.68 5.52
CA ALA A 59 -8.47 4.84 6.45
C ALA A 59 -7.56 4.17 7.49
N LYS A 60 -6.40 3.64 7.06
CA LYS A 60 -5.40 3.10 7.98
C LYS A 60 -4.85 4.16 8.93
N TYR A 61 -4.64 5.38 8.45
CA TYR A 61 -4.20 6.50 9.28
C TYR A 61 -5.19 6.81 10.41
N GLU A 62 -6.50 6.88 10.09
CA GLU A 62 -7.54 7.09 11.10
C GLU A 62 -7.58 5.94 12.12
N ILE A 63 -7.49 4.69 11.65
CA ILE A 63 -7.43 3.51 12.53
C ILE A 63 -6.20 3.56 13.44
N PHE A 64 -5.04 3.98 12.92
CA PHE A 64 -3.81 4.10 13.69
C PHE A 64 -3.95 5.13 14.82
N LYS A 65 -4.56 6.29 14.54
CA LYS A 65 -4.80 7.30 15.58
C LYS A 65 -5.66 6.78 16.72
N LEU A 66 -6.65 5.94 16.42
CA LEU A 66 -7.50 5.31 17.43
C LEU A 66 -6.74 4.29 18.28
N SER A 67 -5.65 3.69 17.77
CA SER A 67 -4.85 2.71 18.50
C SER A 67 -3.71 3.31 19.33
N LEU A 68 -3.38 4.59 19.17
CA LEU A 68 -2.35 5.31 19.94
C LEU A 68 -2.43 5.16 21.47
N PRO A 69 -3.60 5.27 22.13
CA PRO A 69 -3.66 5.16 23.59
C PRO A 69 -3.48 3.71 24.09
N VAL A 70 -3.44 2.73 23.20
CA VAL A 70 -3.34 1.31 23.55
C VAL A 70 -1.94 0.79 23.27
N ASN A 71 -1.30 0.25 24.31
CA ASN A 71 -0.04 -0.48 24.20
C ASN A 71 -0.30 -1.86 23.57
N GLY A 72 0.44 -2.18 22.52
CA GLY A 72 0.29 -3.46 21.82
C GLY A 72 1.02 -3.49 20.49
N SER A 73 0.86 -4.60 19.77
CA SER A 73 1.39 -4.79 18.41
C SER A 73 0.28 -4.70 17.37
N ILE A 74 0.61 -4.27 16.15
CA ILE A 74 -0.32 -4.24 15.02
C ILE A 74 -0.11 -5.49 14.19
N VAL A 75 -1.19 -6.20 13.87
CA VAL A 75 -1.15 -7.40 13.04
C VAL A 75 -1.95 -7.16 11.77
N GLU A 76 -1.33 -7.38 10.61
CA GLU A 76 -2.00 -7.34 9.30
C GLU A 76 -2.01 -8.74 8.68
N CYS A 77 -3.20 -9.31 8.49
CA CYS A 77 -3.40 -10.60 7.81
C CYS A 77 -3.76 -10.36 6.34
N GLY A 78 -2.97 -10.90 5.41
CA GLY A 78 -3.06 -10.69 3.96
C GLY A 78 -2.15 -9.57 3.45
N VAL A 79 -0.84 -9.70 3.64
CA VAL A 79 0.16 -8.65 3.33
C VAL A 79 0.33 -8.38 1.83
N PHE A 80 0.15 -9.41 0.98
CA PHE A 80 0.37 -9.33 -0.46
C PHE A 80 1.74 -8.71 -0.78
N ALA A 81 1.80 -7.55 -1.44
CA ALA A 81 3.04 -6.88 -1.84
C ALA A 81 3.66 -5.97 -0.74
N GLY A 82 3.22 -6.06 0.52
CA GLY A 82 3.86 -5.36 1.64
C GLY A 82 3.49 -3.88 1.82
N GLY A 83 2.75 -3.28 0.89
CA GLY A 83 2.36 -1.86 0.97
C GLY A 83 1.53 -1.52 2.21
N GLY A 84 0.74 -2.47 2.68
CA GLY A 84 -0.04 -2.32 3.91
C GLY A 84 0.82 -2.26 5.17
N VAL A 85 1.77 -3.21 5.30
CA VAL A 85 2.69 -3.29 6.42
C VAL A 85 3.60 -2.06 6.49
N MET A 86 4.12 -1.62 5.34
CA MET A 86 4.94 -0.41 5.26
C MET A 86 4.17 0.85 5.69
N THR A 87 2.87 0.91 5.41
CA THR A 87 2.00 2.01 5.87
C THR A 87 1.98 2.09 7.41
N TRP A 88 1.81 0.95 8.09
CA TRP A 88 1.84 0.91 9.56
C TRP A 88 3.21 1.31 10.12
N LEU A 89 4.29 0.91 9.44
CA LEU A 89 5.66 1.27 9.84
C LEU A 89 5.91 2.77 9.75
N HIS A 90 5.45 3.40 8.67
CA HIS A 90 5.51 4.85 8.54
C HIS A 90 4.70 5.54 9.65
N PHE A 91 3.49 5.08 9.94
CA PHE A 91 2.69 5.71 11.01
C PHE A 91 3.30 5.53 12.38
N SER A 92 3.86 4.36 12.70
CA SER A 92 4.58 4.15 13.96
C SER A 92 5.79 5.07 14.07
N SER A 93 6.61 5.22 13.02
CA SER A 93 7.75 6.15 13.08
C SER A 93 7.34 7.63 13.17
N ILE A 94 6.20 8.03 12.59
CA ILE A 94 5.69 9.40 12.62
C ILE A 94 5.07 9.76 13.98
N PHE A 95 4.22 8.88 14.52
CA PHE A 95 3.41 9.18 15.71
C PHE A 95 4.03 8.69 17.02
N GLU A 96 4.94 7.74 16.94
CA GLU A 96 5.55 7.08 18.09
C GLU A 96 7.10 7.09 17.99
N PRO A 97 7.75 8.24 17.76
CA PRO A 97 9.19 8.30 17.50
C PRO A 97 10.05 7.73 18.64
N TYR A 98 9.54 7.74 19.88
CA TYR A 98 10.22 7.24 21.06
C TYR A 98 9.67 5.91 21.60
N ASN A 99 8.57 5.40 21.04
CA ASN A 99 7.94 4.17 21.50
C ASN A 99 8.31 2.99 20.60
N HIS A 100 9.45 2.36 20.90
CA HIS A 100 9.98 1.20 20.14
C HIS A 100 9.32 -0.14 20.50
N THR A 101 8.28 -0.13 21.35
CA THR A 101 7.64 -1.37 21.82
C THR A 101 6.58 -1.89 20.84
N ARG A 102 6.03 -1.03 19.97
CA ARG A 102 5.00 -1.41 19.01
C ARG A 102 5.61 -2.21 17.85
N LYS A 103 5.35 -3.51 17.83
CA LYS A 103 5.72 -4.39 16.71
C LYS A 103 4.63 -4.37 15.65
N ILE A 104 5.04 -4.45 14.39
CA ILE A 104 4.12 -4.57 13.24
C ILE A 104 4.39 -5.94 12.61
N ILE A 105 3.38 -6.80 12.60
CA ILE A 105 3.49 -8.20 12.20
C ILE A 105 2.58 -8.42 10.99
N GLY A 106 3.16 -8.85 9.88
CA GLY A 106 2.44 -9.16 8.66
C GLY A 106 2.34 -10.68 8.46
N PHE A 107 1.13 -11.19 8.30
CA PHE A 107 0.88 -12.60 7.94
C PHE A 107 0.37 -12.67 6.51
N ASP A 108 0.99 -13.48 5.66
CA ASP A 108 0.42 -13.84 4.35
C ASP A 108 0.37 -15.36 4.22
N MET A 109 -0.72 -15.88 3.67
CA MET A 109 -0.93 -17.34 3.55
C MET A 109 0.09 -17.95 2.58
N THR A 110 0.62 -17.15 1.67
CA THR A 110 1.62 -17.54 0.67
C THR A 110 3.06 -17.48 1.16
N LEU A 111 3.37 -16.80 2.27
CA LEU A 111 4.73 -16.69 2.83
C LEU A 111 4.66 -16.50 4.35
N PHE A 112 4.81 -17.61 5.08
CA PHE A 112 5.21 -17.60 6.48
C PHE A 112 6.63 -17.03 6.58
N LEU A 113 6.75 -15.74 6.87
CA LEU A 113 8.01 -15.11 7.23
C LEU A 113 7.74 -14.16 8.38
N ASP A 114 8.03 -14.66 9.59
CA ASP A 114 8.20 -13.86 10.79
C ASP A 114 9.24 -12.77 10.51
N PHE A 115 8.78 -11.56 10.21
CA PHE A 115 9.62 -10.37 10.37
C PHE A 115 9.57 -9.97 11.84
N LEU A 116 10.36 -10.65 12.66
CA LEU A 116 10.62 -10.25 14.04
C LEU A 116 11.83 -9.32 14.07
N SER A 117 11.55 -8.07 14.48
CA SER A 117 12.40 -7.21 15.32
C SER A 117 13.87 -7.04 14.89
#